data_AF-A0A382ZVP3-F1
#
_entry.id   AF-A0A382ZVP3-F1
#
_cell.length_a   1.000
_cell.length_b   1.000
_cell.length_c   1.000
_cell.angle_alpha   90.00
_cell.angle_beta   90.00
_cell.angle_gamma   90.00
#
_symmetry.space_group_name_H-M   'P 1'
#
loop_
_entity.id
_entity.type
_entity.pdbx_description
1 polymer ?
#
loop_
_entity_poly.entity_id
_entity_poly.type
_entity_poly.pdbx_seq_one_letter_code
_entity_poly.pdbx_strand_id
1 'polypeptide(L)'
;MVKFVVMVSIRQCSLAAFFVLVSANSFANDDISDIYCGKLLNVENGRVLEDILINIDTKSEKIISVVKANSRNISKTTLNLSDHFCLPGLIDMHTHISEKSSGVMSDFLDRSQDQQLAIARVNAAITLQAGFTSIRDLGVYIAWTDKRLRDEINQGLTKGPRIQVSGYYLTIPGGGGDIDIPGYS
;
A
#
# COMPACT_ATOMS: atom_id res chain seq x y z
N MET A 1 10.57 3.71 0.85
CA MET A 1 10.85 2.34 0.37
C MET A 1 10.17 2.19 -0.98
N VAL A 2 10.87 1.76 -2.04
CA VAL A 2 10.22 1.41 -3.32
C VAL A 2 9.32 0.21 -3.04
N LYS A 3 8.02 0.39 -3.25
CA LYS A 3 7.01 -0.63 -2.97
C LYS A 3 6.62 -1.28 -4.29
N PHE A 4 6.95 -2.56 -4.45
CA PHE A 4 6.55 -3.37 -5.59
C PHE A 4 5.32 -4.18 -5.23
N VAL A 5 4.46 -4.43 -6.22
CA VAL A 5 3.43 -5.46 -6.10
C VAL A 5 4.04 -6.77 -6.56
N VAL A 6 4.00 -7.76 -5.67
CA VAL A 6 4.43 -9.13 -5.95
C VAL A 6 3.17 -9.97 -6.12
N MET A 7 2.86 -10.35 -7.36
CA MET A 7 1.72 -11.23 -7.62
C MET A 7 2.19 -12.69 -7.52
N VAL A 8 1.73 -13.40 -6.48
CA VAL A 8 2.02 -14.82 -6.25
C VAL A 8 1.09 -15.67 -7.10
N SER A 9 1.65 -16.53 -7.95
CA SER A 9 0.88 -17.57 -8.64
C SER A 9 0.55 -18.68 -7.63
N ILE A 10 -0.71 -18.77 -7.20
CA ILE A 10 -1.17 -19.81 -6.28
C ILE A 10 -1.26 -21.13 -7.05
N ARG A 11 -0.23 -21.98 -6.94
CA ARG A 11 -0.38 -23.42 -7.20
C ARG A 11 -0.78 -24.10 -5.89
N GLN A 12 -2.02 -24.60 -5.86
CA GLN A 12 -2.54 -25.40 -4.75
C GLN A 12 -1.59 -26.57 -4.46
N CYS A 13 -1.10 -26.67 -3.23
CA CYS A 13 -0.57 -27.92 -2.68
C CYS A 13 -0.79 -27.96 -1.17
N SER A 14 -1.38 -29.07 -0.73
CA SER A 14 -1.94 -29.32 0.59
C SER A 14 -0.89 -29.71 1.65
N LEU A 15 -1.26 -29.43 2.91
CA LEU A 15 -0.89 -30.11 4.17
C LEU A 15 0.56 -30.06 4.69
N ALA A 16 0.73 -29.37 5.83
CA ALA A 16 1.03 -29.93 7.17
C ALA A 16 1.93 -28.99 7.98
N ALA A 17 1.40 -28.52 9.12
CA ALA A 17 2.08 -27.62 10.04
C ALA A 17 3.11 -28.37 10.91
N PHE A 18 4.34 -27.88 10.93
CA PHE A 18 5.38 -28.25 11.91
C PHE A 18 5.92 -26.96 12.53
N PHE A 19 5.64 -26.75 13.82
CA PHE A 19 6.07 -25.57 14.55
C PHE A 19 7.46 -25.85 15.16
N VAL A 20 8.51 -25.36 14.51
CA VAL A 20 9.88 -25.38 15.06
C VAL A 20 10.17 -23.98 15.62
N LEU A 21 10.41 -23.91 16.93
CA LEU A 21 11.01 -22.75 17.58
C LEU A 21 12.45 -22.60 17.07
N VAL A 22 12.65 -21.70 16.11
CA VAL A 22 13.99 -21.25 15.69
C VAL A 22 14.28 -19.94 16.39
N SER A 23 15.37 -19.95 17.15
CA SER A 23 16.00 -18.82 17.81
C SER A 23 16.11 -17.61 16.88
N ALA A 24 15.70 -16.44 17.37
CA ALA A 24 15.82 -15.17 16.64
C ALA A 24 17.30 -14.84 16.43
N ASN A 25 17.86 -15.27 15.30
CA ASN A 25 18.99 -14.57 14.72
C ASN A 25 18.47 -13.19 14.34
N SER A 26 19.05 -12.14 14.94
CA SER A 26 18.93 -10.78 14.46
C SER A 26 19.32 -10.77 12.99
N PHE A 27 18.34 -10.85 12.10
CA PHE A 27 18.56 -10.50 10.70
C PHE A 27 18.92 -9.03 10.73
N ALA A 28 20.19 -8.74 10.45
CA ALA A 28 20.53 -7.45 9.86
C ALA A 28 19.48 -7.18 8.78
N ASN A 29 18.90 -5.99 8.76
CA ASN A 29 18.25 -5.50 7.57
C ASN A 29 19.36 -5.43 6.52
N ASP A 30 19.59 -6.53 5.79
CA ASP A 30 20.34 -6.49 4.55
C ASP A 30 19.47 -5.61 3.66
N ASP A 31 19.88 -4.33 3.51
CA ASP A 31 19.18 -3.39 2.67
C ASP A 31 19.11 -3.99 1.27
N ILE A 32 17.92 -4.42 0.88
CA ILE A 32 17.67 -5.03 -0.43
C ILE A 32 18.07 -4.01 -1.49
N SER A 33 19.20 -4.25 -2.14
CA SER A 33 19.72 -3.42 -3.23
C SER A 33 19.15 -3.86 -4.57
N ASP A 34 18.78 -5.12 -4.69
CA ASP A 34 18.45 -5.75 -5.95
C ASP A 34 17.17 -6.57 -5.85
N ILE A 35 16.37 -6.54 -6.90
CA ILE A 35 15.16 -7.37 -7.02
C ILE A 35 15.25 -8.16 -8.32
N TYR A 36 15.27 -9.48 -8.21
CA TYR A 36 15.17 -10.36 -9.36
C TYR A 36 13.71 -10.75 -9.57
N CYS A 37 13.13 -10.35 -10.70
CA CYS A 37 11.77 -10.65 -11.10
C CYS A 37 11.77 -11.75 -12.17
N GLY A 38 11.09 -12.86 -11.89
CA GLY A 38 10.88 -13.90 -12.90
C GLY A 38 10.18 -13.35 -14.13
N LYS A 39 9.15 -12.54 -13.90
CA LYS A 39 8.45 -11.78 -14.93
C LYS A 39 8.24 -10.33 -14.48
N LEU A 40 8.36 -9.38 -15.40
CA LEU A 40 8.10 -7.96 -15.17
C LEU A 40 7.19 -7.44 -16.27
N LEU A 41 6.09 -6.79 -15.91
CA LEU A 41 5.25 -6.09 -16.87
C LEU A 41 5.85 -4.72 -17.21
N ASN A 42 6.27 -4.52 -18.46
CA ASN A 42 6.55 -3.19 -18.98
C ASN A 42 5.22 -2.52 -19.34
N VAL A 43 4.78 -1.57 -18.51
CA VAL A 43 3.50 -0.87 -18.66
C VAL A 43 3.48 0.15 -19.80
N GLU A 44 4.63 0.58 -20.33
CA GLU A 44 4.71 1.54 -21.43
C GLU A 44 4.32 0.91 -22.77
N ASN A 45 4.67 -0.37 -22.96
CA ASN A 45 4.42 -1.10 -24.21
C ASN A 45 3.59 -2.39 -24.04
N GLY A 46 3.17 -2.71 -22.81
CA GLY A 46 2.32 -3.86 -22.50
C GLY A 46 3.02 -5.23 -22.59
N ARG A 47 4.34 -5.27 -22.76
CA ARG A 47 5.08 -6.55 -22.88
C ARG A 47 5.49 -7.10 -21.52
N VAL A 48 5.42 -8.42 -21.39
CA VAL A 48 6.02 -9.13 -20.27
C VAL A 48 7.47 -9.44 -20.59
N LEU A 49 8.37 -8.97 -19.74
CA LEU A 49 9.80 -9.28 -19.79
C LEU A 49 10.08 -10.41 -18.80
N GLU A 50 11.03 -11.29 -19.12
CA GLU A 50 11.42 -12.40 -18.26
C GLU A 50 12.84 -12.20 -17.70
N ASP A 51 13.14 -12.77 -16.54
CA ASP A 51 14.44 -12.71 -15.83
C ASP A 51 15.00 -11.29 -15.73
N ILE A 52 14.28 -10.39 -15.09
CA ILE A 52 14.68 -9.00 -14.96
C ILE A 52 15.31 -8.74 -13.61
N LEU A 53 16.45 -8.06 -13.60
CA LEU A 53 17.08 -7.52 -12.41
C LEU A 53 16.81 -6.02 -12.30
N ILE A 54 16.24 -5.60 -11.18
CA ILE A 54 15.97 -4.21 -10.84
C ILE A 54 16.94 -3.80 -9.74
N ASN A 55 17.72 -2.75 -9.97
CA ASN A 55 18.68 -2.22 -9.01
C ASN A 55 18.07 -0.98 -8.34
N ILE A 56 18.18 -0.89 -7.02
CA ILE A 56 17.55 0.16 -6.21
C ILE A 56 18.64 0.87 -5.40
N ASP A 57 18.59 2.19 -5.40
CA ASP A 57 19.35 3.00 -4.45
C ASP A 57 18.63 2.99 -3.11
N THR A 58 19.24 2.36 -2.11
CA THR A 58 18.67 2.22 -0.76
C THR A 58 18.58 3.56 -0.03
N LYS A 59 19.35 4.58 -0.44
CA LYS A 59 19.32 5.91 0.17
C LYS A 59 18.27 6.82 -0.45
N SER A 60 18.23 6.91 -1.77
CA SER A 60 17.25 7.75 -2.47
C SER A 60 15.90 7.07 -2.70
N GLU A 61 15.83 5.76 -2.46
CA GLU A 61 14.65 4.92 -2.69
C GLU A 61 14.16 5.01 -4.14
N LYS A 62 15.09 5.04 -5.09
CA LYS A 62 14.80 5.10 -6.53
C LYS A 62 15.33 3.86 -7.24
N ILE A 63 14.64 3.51 -8.32
CA ILE A 63 15.14 2.51 -9.27
C ILE A 63 16.29 3.15 -10.05
N ILE A 64 17.46 2.51 -10.01
CA ILE A 64 18.66 2.93 -10.74
C ILE A 64 18.63 2.36 -12.15
N SER A 65 18.30 1.07 -12.29
CA SER A 65 18.30 0.38 -13.57
C SER A 65 17.39 -0.84 -13.57
N VAL A 66 16.95 -1.21 -14.78
CA VAL A 66 16.13 -2.38 -15.07
C VAL A 66 16.79 -3.09 -16.25
N VAL A 67 17.34 -4.28 -16.03
CA VAL A 67 18.17 -4.99 -17.03
C VAL A 67 17.81 -6.47 -17.09
N LYS A 68 18.04 -7.12 -18.24
CA LYS A 68 17.96 -8.58 -18.34
C LYS A 68 19.07 -9.19 -17.48
N ALA A 69 18.73 -10.15 -16.64
CA ALA A 69 19.67 -10.84 -15.78
C ALA A 69 20.55 -11.78 -16.61
N ASN A 70 21.86 -11.69 -16.44
CA ASN A 70 22.83 -12.59 -17.10
C ASN A 70 22.89 -13.98 -16.45
N SER A 71 22.51 -14.06 -15.18
CA SER A 71 22.33 -15.30 -14.43
C SER A 71 21.38 -15.05 -13.26
N ARG A 72 20.83 -16.12 -12.68
CA ARG A 72 20.04 -16.05 -11.43
C ARG A 72 20.99 -15.87 -10.23
N ASN A 73 21.84 -14.86 -10.26
CA ASN A 73 22.83 -14.58 -9.22
C ASN A 73 22.12 -13.93 -8.03
N ILE A 74 21.60 -14.76 -7.14
CA ILE A 74 20.91 -14.33 -5.93
C ILE A 74 21.99 -14.03 -4.90
N SER A 75 22.34 -12.76 -4.73
CA SER A 75 23.16 -12.31 -3.61
C SER A 75 22.31 -12.27 -2.33
N LYS A 76 22.95 -12.11 -1.16
CA LYS A 76 22.22 -11.92 0.10
C LYS A 76 21.36 -10.65 0.11
N THR A 77 21.72 -9.64 -0.67
CA THR A 77 20.99 -8.37 -0.82
C THR A 77 19.97 -8.39 -1.96
N THR A 78 19.77 -9.55 -2.61
CA THR A 78 18.81 -9.71 -3.70
C THR A 78 17.50 -10.28 -3.17
N LEU A 79 16.40 -9.54 -3.36
CA LEU A 79 15.05 -10.10 -3.22
C LEU A 79 14.74 -10.98 -4.43
N ASN A 80 14.70 -12.29 -4.21
CA ASN A 80 14.40 -13.25 -5.27
C ASN A 80 12.89 -13.45 -5.44
N LEU A 81 12.36 -12.96 -6.56
CA LEU A 81 10.97 -13.10 -7.00
C LEU A 81 10.89 -13.93 -8.30
N SER A 82 11.72 -14.96 -8.42
CA SER A 82 11.83 -15.82 -9.61
C SER A 82 10.53 -16.42 -10.11
N ASP A 83 9.58 -16.67 -9.21
CA ASP A 83 8.31 -17.34 -9.51
C ASP A 83 7.12 -16.37 -9.55
N HIS A 84 7.40 -15.07 -9.57
CA HIS A 84 6.39 -14.01 -9.46
C HIS A 84 6.38 -13.09 -10.67
N PHE A 85 5.24 -12.41 -10.82
CA PHE A 85 5.11 -11.24 -11.67
C PHE A 85 5.29 -9.97 -10.84
N CYS A 86 6.27 -9.17 -11.24
CA CYS A 86 6.50 -7.84 -10.72
C CYS A 86 5.72 -6.82 -11.56
N LEU A 87 5.10 -5.86 -10.86
CA LEU A 87 4.43 -4.70 -11.44
C LEU A 87 4.87 -3.43 -10.71
N PRO A 88 4.75 -2.25 -11.37
CA PRO A 88 4.72 -0.99 -10.65
C PRO A 88 3.64 -1.00 -9.56
N GLY A 89 3.86 -0.23 -8.50
CA GLY A 89 2.87 -0.07 -7.43
C GLY A 89 1.51 0.40 -7.97
N LEU A 90 0.42 -0.21 -7.52
CA LEU A 90 -0.92 0.14 -7.97
C LEU A 90 -1.34 1.51 -7.45
N ILE A 91 -2.30 2.11 -8.15
CA ILE A 91 -2.82 3.45 -7.89
C ILE A 91 -4.34 3.39 -7.83
N ASP A 92 -4.94 3.88 -6.74
CA ASP A 92 -6.40 4.04 -6.60
C ASP A 92 -6.77 5.52 -6.61
N MET A 93 -7.70 5.93 -7.48
CA MET A 93 -8.07 7.33 -7.67
C MET A 93 -9.33 7.76 -6.94
N HIS A 94 -9.98 6.84 -6.21
CA HIS A 94 -11.23 7.07 -5.50
C HIS A 94 -11.28 6.26 -4.20
N THR A 95 -10.73 6.82 -3.12
CA THR A 95 -10.78 6.20 -1.79
C THR A 95 -11.48 7.07 -0.75
N HIS A 96 -11.93 6.39 0.30
CA HIS A 96 -12.35 6.96 1.58
C HIS A 96 -11.62 6.25 2.71
N ILE A 97 -10.32 6.52 2.82
CA ILE A 97 -9.36 5.74 3.61
C ILE A 97 -9.66 5.79 5.10
N SER A 98 -10.30 6.86 5.57
CA SER A 98 -10.67 6.98 6.97
C SER A 98 -11.92 6.20 7.32
N GLU A 99 -12.77 5.82 6.35
CA GLU A 99 -14.11 5.30 6.61
C GLU A 99 -14.11 3.77 6.85
N LYS A 100 -15.16 3.27 7.51
CA LYS A 100 -15.37 1.83 7.68
C LYS A 100 -16.17 1.30 6.49
N SER A 101 -15.94 0.05 6.10
CA SER A 101 -16.74 -0.64 5.07
C SER A 101 -18.22 -0.84 5.47
N SER A 102 -18.53 -0.69 6.76
CA SER A 102 -19.89 -0.69 7.30
C SER A 102 -19.97 0.25 8.51
N GLY A 103 -21.09 0.95 8.65
CA GLY A 103 -21.34 1.89 9.73
C GLY A 103 -22.60 2.70 9.46
N VAL A 104 -23.14 3.31 10.51
CA VAL A 104 -24.23 4.28 10.38
C VAL A 104 -23.59 5.66 10.30
N MET A 105 -24.12 6.55 9.45
CA MET A 105 -23.54 7.89 9.24
C MET A 105 -23.47 8.71 10.54
N SER A 106 -24.41 8.47 11.47
CA SER A 106 -24.43 9.08 12.79
C SER A 106 -23.14 8.84 13.60
N ASP A 107 -22.39 7.77 13.30
CA ASP A 107 -21.15 7.48 14.01
C ASP A 107 -20.12 8.60 13.90
N PHE A 108 -20.14 9.39 12.82
CA PHE A 108 -19.23 10.52 12.65
C PHE A 108 -19.56 11.71 13.57
N LEU A 109 -20.76 11.75 14.16
CA LEU A 109 -21.17 12.78 15.13
C LEU A 109 -20.57 12.53 16.51
N ASP A 110 -20.38 11.26 16.87
CA ASP A 110 -19.95 10.85 18.21
C ASP A 110 -18.46 10.47 18.28
N ARG A 111 -17.77 10.38 17.13
CA ARG A 111 -16.35 10.02 17.08
C ARG A 111 -15.44 11.23 17.13
N SER A 112 -14.36 11.11 17.90
CA SER A 112 -13.25 12.06 17.82
C SER A 112 -12.40 11.82 16.56
N GLN A 113 -11.67 12.85 16.13
CA GLN A 113 -10.72 12.71 15.03
C GLN A 113 -9.65 11.64 15.33
N ASP A 114 -9.20 11.49 16.57
CA ASP A 114 -8.22 10.46 16.95
C ASP A 114 -8.77 9.04 16.80
N GLN A 115 -10.03 8.82 17.15
CA GLN A 115 -10.71 7.54 16.93
C GLN A 115 -10.84 7.23 15.43
N GLN A 116 -11.17 8.24 14.63
CA GLN A 116 -11.29 8.08 13.18
C GLN A 116 -9.93 7.82 12.52
N LEU A 117 -8.88 8.47 13.01
CA LEU A 117 -7.51 8.27 12.55
C LEU A 117 -7.00 6.86 12.85
N ALA A 118 -7.39 6.26 13.99
CA ALA A 118 -7.05 4.88 14.30
C ALA A 118 -7.60 3.89 13.24
N ILE A 119 -8.82 4.11 12.77
CA ILE A 119 -9.42 3.34 11.66
C ILE A 119 -8.63 3.57 10.37
N ALA A 120 -8.34 4.84 10.07
CA ALA A 120 -7.62 5.24 8.86
C ALA A 120 -6.22 4.59 8.76
N ARG A 121 -5.50 4.44 9.88
CA ARG A 121 -4.19 3.76 9.94
C ARG A 121 -4.30 2.27 9.59
N VAL A 122 -5.33 1.59 10.08
CA VAL A 122 -5.59 0.18 9.76
C VAL A 122 -5.88 0.02 8.27
N ASN A 123 -6.78 0.84 7.74
CA ASN A 123 -7.12 0.83 6.32
C ASN A 123 -5.90 1.14 5.45
N ALA A 124 -5.08 2.13 5.80
CA ALA A 124 -3.84 2.47 5.09
C ALA A 124 -2.86 1.28 5.01
N ALA A 125 -2.73 0.51 6.09
CA ALA A 125 -1.89 -0.68 6.11
C ALA A 125 -2.44 -1.78 5.18
N ILE A 126 -3.76 -2.02 5.22
CA ILE A 126 -4.44 -3.00 4.35
C ILE A 126 -4.31 -2.61 2.88
N THR A 127 -4.61 -1.36 2.54
CA THR A 127 -4.49 -0.81 1.18
C THR A 127 -3.08 -0.96 0.63
N LEU A 128 -2.08 -0.67 1.47
CA LEU A 128 -0.67 -0.84 1.09
C LEU A 128 -0.32 -2.32 0.86
N GLN A 129 -0.77 -3.23 1.73
CA GLN A 129 -0.52 -4.67 1.60
C GLN A 129 -1.24 -5.29 0.40
N ALA A 130 -2.36 -4.71 -0.03
CA ALA A 130 -3.05 -5.09 -1.26
C ALA A 130 -2.31 -4.63 -2.54
N GLY A 131 -1.21 -3.88 -2.41
CA GLY A 131 -0.36 -3.46 -3.53
C GLY A 131 -0.60 -2.02 -4.01
N PHE A 132 -1.52 -1.28 -3.40
CA PHE A 132 -1.71 0.13 -3.72
C PHE A 132 -0.65 0.96 -2.99
N THR A 133 0.21 1.62 -3.78
CA THR A 133 1.33 2.40 -3.23
C THR A 133 1.08 3.90 -3.26
N SER A 134 0.09 4.33 -4.04
CA SER A 134 -0.45 5.68 -4.04
C SER A 134 -1.97 5.62 -4.11
N ILE A 135 -2.65 6.53 -3.41
CA ILE A 135 -4.11 6.69 -3.47
C ILE A 135 -4.50 8.16 -3.55
N ARG A 136 -5.72 8.44 -4.02
CA ARG A 136 -6.39 9.74 -3.90
C ARG A 136 -7.67 9.60 -3.06
N ASP A 137 -7.63 10.23 -1.89
CA ASP A 137 -8.73 10.29 -0.95
C ASP A 137 -9.66 11.46 -1.26
N LEU A 138 -10.93 11.16 -1.52
CA LEU A 138 -11.87 12.12 -2.12
C LEU A 138 -12.80 12.81 -1.13
N GLY A 139 -12.67 12.50 0.15
CA GLY A 139 -13.45 13.17 1.17
C GLY A 139 -13.49 12.40 2.47
N VAL A 140 -13.55 13.16 3.56
CA VAL A 140 -13.78 12.64 4.91
C VAL A 140 -14.87 13.45 5.61
N TYR A 141 -15.70 12.77 6.39
CA TYR A 141 -16.72 13.42 7.22
C TYR A 141 -16.13 14.19 8.40
N ILE A 142 -15.10 13.63 9.06
CA ILE A 142 -14.35 14.35 10.09
C ILE A 142 -13.18 15.08 9.43
N ALA A 143 -13.35 16.39 9.26
CA ALA A 143 -12.47 17.24 8.49
C ALA A 143 -10.97 17.01 8.78
N TRP A 144 -10.19 16.92 7.71
CA TRP A 144 -8.73 16.81 7.71
C TRP A 144 -8.13 15.54 8.34
N THR A 145 -8.94 14.52 8.62
CA THR A 145 -8.43 13.21 9.08
C THR A 145 -7.49 12.57 8.06
N ASP A 146 -7.85 12.64 6.78
CA ASP A 146 -7.05 12.21 5.63
C ASP A 146 -5.70 12.94 5.53
N LYS A 147 -5.70 14.27 5.70
CA LYS A 147 -4.49 15.10 5.74
C LYS A 147 -3.57 14.68 6.89
N ARG A 148 -4.11 14.48 8.09
CA ARG A 148 -3.32 14.06 9.25
C ARG A 148 -2.70 12.69 9.02
N LEU A 149 -3.46 11.73 8.48
CA LEU A 149 -2.93 10.41 8.11
C LEU A 149 -1.81 10.52 7.06
N ARG A 150 -2.01 11.31 6.00
CA ARG A 150 -0.99 11.55 4.96
C ARG A 150 0.30 12.07 5.58
N ASP A 151 0.19 13.06 6.48
CA ASP A 151 1.36 13.67 7.11
C ASP A 151 2.09 12.67 8.04
N GLU A 152 1.36 11.83 8.78
CA GLU A 152 1.95 10.71 9.54
C GLU A 152 2.69 9.71 8.65
N ILE A 153 2.13 9.36 7.49
CA ILE A 153 2.77 8.45 6.54
C ILE A 153 4.03 9.08 5.95
N ASN A 154 3.97 10.35 5.56
CA ASN A 154 5.11 11.07 5.00
C ASN A 154 6.25 11.24 6.02
N GLN A 155 5.93 11.33 7.31
CA GLN A 155 6.91 11.36 8.40
C GLN A 155 7.40 9.97 8.82
N GLY A 156 6.85 8.89 8.24
CA GLY A 156 7.21 7.51 8.57
C GLY A 156 6.63 7.01 9.90
N LEU A 157 5.71 7.75 10.52
CA LEU A 157 5.05 7.37 11.78
C LEU A 157 4.00 6.26 11.57
N THR A 158 3.37 6.25 10.39
CA THR A 158 2.36 5.27 10.00
C THR A 158 2.76 4.60 8.68
N LYS A 159 2.61 3.28 8.59
CA LYS A 159 2.78 2.57 7.31
C LYS A 159 1.52 2.74 6.45
N GLY A 160 1.67 3.30 5.25
CA GLY A 160 0.57 3.42 4.29
C GLY A 160 1.02 3.81 2.87
N PRO A 161 0.09 3.93 1.91
CA PRO A 161 0.37 4.46 0.58
C PRO A 161 0.67 5.96 0.63
N ARG A 162 1.24 6.52 -0.44
CA ARG A 162 1.27 7.98 -0.63
C ARG A 162 -0.14 8.48 -0.88
N ILE A 163 -0.59 9.50 -0.16
CA ILE A 163 -1.98 9.95 -0.22
C ILE A 163 -2.04 11.35 -0.81
N GLN A 164 -2.81 11.53 -1.89
CA GLN A 164 -3.37 12.82 -2.28
C GLN A 164 -4.72 13.00 -1.59
N VAL A 165 -4.97 14.16 -1.00
CA VAL A 165 -6.14 14.39 -0.12
C VAL A 165 -7.00 15.52 -0.66
N SER A 166 -8.32 15.35 -0.58
CA SER A 166 -9.31 16.39 -0.87
C SER A 166 -9.79 17.13 0.38
N GLY A 167 -9.65 16.55 1.58
CA GLY A 167 -10.18 17.11 2.82
C GLY A 167 -11.64 16.74 3.04
N TYR A 168 -12.45 17.68 3.51
CA TYR A 168 -13.87 17.44 3.81
C TYR A 168 -14.75 17.59 2.57
N TYR A 169 -15.92 16.95 2.59
CA TYR A 169 -16.91 17.10 1.53
C TYR A 169 -17.44 18.54 1.46
N LEU A 170 -17.50 19.08 0.25
CA LEU A 170 -18.24 20.30 -0.07
C LEU A 170 -19.50 19.88 -0.82
N THR A 171 -20.66 20.09 -0.23
CA THR A 171 -21.93 19.66 -0.79
C THR A 171 -23.06 20.61 -0.40
N ILE A 172 -24.17 20.55 -1.13
CA ILE A 172 -25.40 21.26 -0.79
C ILE A 172 -26.16 20.50 0.31
N PRO A 173 -27.07 21.15 1.06
CA PRO A 173 -27.97 20.43 1.97
C PRO A 173 -28.72 19.29 1.24
N GLY A 174 -28.72 18.10 1.84
CA GLY A 174 -29.26 16.86 1.26
C GLY A 174 -28.42 16.26 0.12
N GLY A 175 -27.23 16.80 -0.15
CA GLY A 175 -26.31 16.30 -1.16
C GLY A 175 -25.54 15.04 -0.72
N GLY A 176 -24.86 14.38 -1.67
CA GLY A 176 -24.26 13.05 -1.43
C GLY A 176 -23.11 12.99 -0.41
N GLY A 177 -22.59 14.13 0.06
CA GLY A 177 -21.60 14.20 1.15
C GLY A 177 -22.17 14.78 2.45
N ASP A 178 -23.49 14.94 2.52
CA ASP A 178 -24.18 15.49 3.69
C ASP A 178 -24.51 14.36 4.67
N ILE A 179 -24.48 14.69 5.96
CA ILE A 179 -24.93 13.78 7.01
C ILE A 179 -26.38 14.15 7.31
N ASP A 180 -27.32 13.44 6.68
CA ASP A 180 -28.74 13.66 6.97
C ASP A 180 -29.07 13.19 8.39
N ILE A 181 -29.39 14.14 9.27
CA ILE A 181 -29.86 13.90 10.62
C ILE A 181 -31.38 14.08 10.61
N PRO A 182 -32.16 13.01 10.84
CA PRO A 182 -33.61 13.11 10.85
C PRO A 182 -34.09 14.21 11.81
N GLY A 183 -34.80 15.20 11.25
CA GLY A 183 -35.39 16.32 12.02
C GLY A 183 -34.50 17.57 12.16
N TYR A 184 -33.34 17.61 11.50
CA TYR A 184 -32.42 18.76 11.50
C TYR A 184 -32.07 19.31 10.10
N SER A 185 -32.61 18.72 9.03
CA SER A 185 -32.44 19.12 7.62
C SER A 185 -33.59 19.97 7.07
#